data_AF-A0A945ZTZ4-F1
#
_entry.id   AF-A0A945ZTZ4-F1
#
_cell.length_a   1.000
_cell.length_b   1.000
_cell.length_c   1.000
_cell.angle_alpha   90.00
_cell.angle_beta   90.00
_cell.angle_gamma   90.00
#
_symmetry.space_group_name_H-M   'P 1'
#
loop_
_entity.id
_entity.type
_entity.pdbx_description
1 polymer ?
#
loop_
_entity_poly.entity_id
_entity_poly.type
_entity_poly.pdbx_seq_one_letter_code
_entity_poly.pdbx_strand_id
1 'polypeptide(L)'
;MKQKAFTLIELLVVVAIIGILAAVGVVAYNGYTSSAKKAVSKSNHRAVVNYIRNEIAKCEIQEKIFDNWDCSNLSIGNNTDRVARAAAQALSNFAKNAYDTSSSAITLWHNNDVPGDIGIGKWTKKELHIRTCFDSTCPAQTQANSPEIVQDIIYVD
;
A
#
# COMPACT_ATOMS: atom_id res chain seq x y z
N MET A 1 -45.00 31.69 30.39
CA MET A 1 -43.70 31.02 30.20
C MET A 1 -42.73 32.02 29.58
N LYS A 2 -41.58 32.34 30.22
CA LYS A 2 -40.56 33.23 29.63
C LYS A 2 -39.72 32.42 28.64
N GLN A 3 -39.91 32.65 27.34
CA GLN A 3 -39.05 32.10 26.29
C GLN A 3 -37.73 32.87 26.31
N LYS A 4 -36.60 32.18 26.55
CA LYS A 4 -35.27 32.78 26.35
C LYS A 4 -34.99 32.79 24.85
N ALA A 5 -35.15 33.96 24.22
CA ALA A 5 -34.74 34.15 22.84
C ALA A 5 -33.22 34.26 22.77
N PHE A 6 -32.61 33.47 21.88
CA PHE A 6 -31.18 33.54 21.60
C PHE A 6 -30.87 34.85 20.88
N THR A 7 -29.84 35.58 21.29
CA THR A 7 -29.52 36.87 20.66
C THR A 7 -28.74 36.65 19.35
N LEU A 8 -28.91 37.54 18.39
CA LEU A 8 -28.18 37.48 17.11
C LEU A 8 -26.66 37.58 17.32
N ILE A 9 -26.21 38.34 18.31
CA ILE A 9 -24.78 38.48 18.61
C ILE A 9 -24.18 37.18 19.17
N GLU A 10 -24.93 36.46 20.02
CA GLU A 10 -24.49 35.14 20.51
C GLU A 10 -24.33 34.16 19.34
N LEU A 11 -25.22 34.20 18.34
CA LEU A 11 -25.12 33.32 17.17
C LEU A 11 -23.93 33.70 16.27
N LEU A 12 -23.70 34.99 16.04
CA LEU A 12 -22.60 35.46 15.20
C LEU A 12 -21.23 35.10 15.76
N VAL A 13 -21.05 35.21 17.07
CA VAL A 13 -19.78 34.85 17.71
C VAL A 13 -19.52 33.34 17.58
N VAL A 14 -20.55 32.51 17.76
CA VAL A 14 -20.42 31.04 17.61
C VAL A 14 -20.01 30.67 16.18
N VAL A 15 -20.65 31.26 15.17
CA VAL A 15 -20.31 31.01 13.75
C VAL A 15 -18.87 31.45 13.44
N ALA A 16 -18.44 32.60 13.96
CA ALA A 16 -17.07 33.09 13.76
C ALA A 16 -16.02 32.14 14.37
N ILE A 17 -16.27 31.63 15.58
CA ILE A 17 -15.35 30.69 16.26
C ILE A 17 -15.31 29.35 15.51
N ILE A 18 -16.47 28.80 15.11
CA ILE A 18 -16.54 27.56 14.33
C ILE A 18 -15.81 27.71 12.99
N GLY A 19 -15.92 28.87 12.34
CA GLY A 19 -15.21 29.15 11.08
C GLY A 19 -13.69 29.03 11.20
N ILE A 20 -13.11 29.59 12.27
CA ILE A 20 -11.66 29.48 12.52
C ILE A 20 -11.29 28.02 12.83
N LEU A 21 -12.01 27.34 13.73
CA LEU A 21 -11.73 25.96 14.12
C LEU A 21 -11.84 24.99 12.94
N ALA A 22 -12.81 25.20 12.04
CA ALA A 22 -12.96 24.39 10.84
C ALA A 22 -11.75 24.54 9.91
N ALA A 23 -11.25 25.76 9.71
CA ALA A 23 -10.11 26.01 8.83
C ALA A 23 -8.82 25.31 9.31
N VAL A 24 -8.47 25.43 10.59
CA VAL A 24 -7.30 24.70 11.14
C VAL A 24 -7.55 23.20 11.22
N GLY A 25 -8.78 22.78 11.54
CA GLY A 25 -9.16 21.36 11.64
C GLY A 25 -8.99 20.60 10.33
N VAL A 26 -9.38 21.19 9.19
CA VAL A 26 -9.27 20.55 7.87
C VAL A 26 -7.82 20.32 7.46
N VAL A 27 -6.94 21.31 7.67
CA VAL A 27 -5.51 21.18 7.32
C VAL A 27 -4.85 20.09 8.17
N ALA A 28 -5.10 20.09 9.48
CA ALA A 28 -4.57 19.07 10.38
C ALA A 28 -5.10 17.67 10.02
N TYR A 29 -6.41 17.54 9.77
CA TYR A 29 -7.04 16.27 9.42
C TYR A 29 -6.45 15.68 8.13
N ASN A 30 -6.24 16.51 7.10
CA ASN A 30 -5.59 16.07 5.87
C ASN A 30 -4.14 15.60 6.09
N GLY A 31 -3.38 16.28 6.96
CA GLY A 31 -2.03 15.86 7.33
C GLY A 31 -1.98 14.53 8.08
N TYR A 32 -2.87 14.34 9.05
CA TYR A 32 -2.97 13.09 9.82
C TYR A 32 -3.41 11.92 8.95
N THR A 33 -4.42 12.11 8.11
CA THR A 33 -4.89 11.06 7.19
C THR A 33 -3.82 10.68 6.18
N SER A 34 -3.07 11.63 5.61
CA SER A 34 -1.94 11.34 4.72
C SER A 34 -0.87 10.50 5.42
N SER A 35 -0.49 10.89 6.65
CA SER A 35 0.52 10.17 7.44
C SER A 35 0.06 8.75 7.83
N ALA A 36 -1.22 8.59 8.16
CA ALA A 36 -1.81 7.28 8.47
C ALA A 36 -1.80 6.35 7.24
N LYS A 37 -2.19 6.86 6.06
CA LYS A 37 -2.14 6.11 4.80
C LYS A 37 -0.71 5.65 4.49
N LYS A 38 0.28 6.53 4.65
CA LYS A 38 1.71 6.19 4.52
C LYS A 38 2.14 5.04 5.42
N ALA A 39 1.76 5.11 6.70
CA ALA A 39 2.13 4.10 7.69
C ALA A 39 1.50 2.73 7.36
N VAL A 40 0.23 2.71 6.95
CA VAL A 40 -0.48 1.49 6.55
C VAL A 40 0.18 0.86 5.32
N SER A 41 0.47 1.63 4.28
CA SER A 41 1.12 1.12 3.07
C SER A 41 2.50 0.50 3.37
N LYS A 42 3.30 1.14 4.24
CA LYS A 42 4.59 0.59 4.70
C LYS A 42 4.43 -0.69 5.53
N SER A 43 3.39 -0.77 6.36
CA SER A 43 3.10 -1.95 7.16
C SER A 43 2.69 -3.12 6.27
N ASN A 44 1.77 -2.88 5.34
CA ASN A 44 1.29 -3.87 4.40
C ASN A 44 2.41 -4.36 3.48
N HIS A 45 3.28 -3.46 2.99
CA HIS A 45 4.47 -3.81 2.22
C HIS A 45 5.33 -4.84 2.94
N ARG A 46 5.72 -4.57 4.19
CA ARG A 46 6.54 -5.50 4.98
C ARG A 46 5.85 -6.85 5.18
N ALA A 47 4.54 -6.85 5.41
CA ALA A 47 3.77 -8.07 5.56
C ALA A 47 3.74 -8.90 4.26
N VAL A 48 3.54 -8.24 3.11
CA VAL A 48 3.59 -8.88 1.78
C VAL A 48 4.96 -9.46 1.48
N VAL A 49 6.03 -8.71 1.73
CA VAL A 49 7.41 -9.17 1.55
C VAL A 49 7.67 -10.42 2.40
N ASN A 50 7.31 -10.39 3.68
CA ASN A 50 7.49 -11.52 4.59
C ASN A 50 6.65 -12.73 4.18
N TYR A 51 5.41 -12.50 3.74
CA TYR A 51 4.55 -13.56 3.22
C TYR A 51 5.19 -14.26 2.02
N ILE A 52 5.66 -13.50 1.03
CA ILE A 52 6.28 -14.06 -0.18
C ILE A 52 7.56 -14.81 0.15
N ARG A 53 8.42 -14.26 1.04
CA ARG A 53 9.62 -14.95 1.52
C ARG A 53 9.28 -16.29 2.19
N ASN A 54 8.27 -16.30 3.06
CA ASN A 54 7.84 -17.50 3.77
C ASN A 54 7.22 -18.54 2.83
N GLU A 55 6.41 -18.11 1.86
CA GLU A 55 5.84 -19.01 0.86
C GLU A 55 6.91 -19.63 -0.02
N ILE A 56 7.89 -18.86 -0.51
CA ILE A 56 9.00 -19.42 -1.29
C ILE A 56 9.82 -20.40 -0.44
N ALA A 57 10.11 -20.09 0.82
CA ALA A 57 10.82 -21.01 1.71
C ALA A 57 10.05 -22.32 1.97
N LYS A 58 8.72 -22.29 1.96
CA LYS A 58 7.90 -23.52 2.08
C LYS A 58 8.11 -24.48 0.91
N CYS A 59 8.62 -24.04 -0.24
CA CYS A 59 8.94 -24.96 -1.33
C CYS A 59 10.05 -25.97 -1.01
N GLU A 60 10.82 -25.77 0.06
CA GLU A 60 11.80 -26.76 0.53
C GLU A 60 11.13 -27.96 1.22
N ILE A 61 9.89 -27.79 1.70
CA ILE A 61 9.19 -28.78 2.54
C ILE A 61 7.79 -29.14 2.01
N GLN A 62 7.26 -28.42 1.03
CA GLN A 62 5.95 -28.62 0.43
C GLN A 62 6.04 -28.57 -1.10
N GLU A 63 5.16 -29.31 -1.78
CA GLU A 63 5.09 -29.31 -3.24
C GLU A 63 4.36 -28.09 -3.80
N LYS A 64 3.53 -27.42 -2.98
CA LYS A 64 2.67 -26.33 -3.41
C LYS A 64 2.63 -25.16 -2.43
N ILE A 65 2.61 -23.95 -2.98
CA ILE A 65 2.57 -22.65 -2.29
C ILE A 65 1.57 -21.73 -2.99
N PHE A 66 1.32 -20.51 -2.53
CA PHE A 66 0.47 -19.50 -3.19
C PHE A 66 -0.85 -20.05 -3.77
N ASP A 67 -1.75 -20.54 -2.91
CA ASP A 67 -3.03 -21.15 -3.34
C ASP A 67 -2.85 -22.16 -4.49
N ASN A 68 -2.08 -23.23 -4.23
CA ASN A 68 -1.91 -24.40 -5.10
C ASN A 68 -0.96 -24.20 -6.31
N TRP A 69 -0.07 -23.21 -6.27
CA TRP A 69 1.06 -23.06 -7.19
C TRP A 69 2.18 -24.07 -6.90
N ASP A 70 2.62 -24.80 -7.92
CA ASP A 70 3.57 -25.90 -7.78
C ASP A 70 5.03 -25.41 -7.71
N CYS A 71 5.74 -25.81 -6.66
CA CYS A 71 7.12 -25.46 -6.35
C CYS A 71 8.14 -25.95 -7.38
N SER A 72 7.83 -26.99 -8.16
CA SER A 72 8.67 -27.41 -9.30
C SER A 72 8.87 -26.29 -10.32
N ASN A 73 7.96 -25.31 -10.37
CA ASN A 73 8.08 -24.15 -11.24
C ASN A 73 9.13 -23.14 -10.77
N LEU A 74 9.64 -23.24 -9.54
CA LEU A 74 10.69 -22.36 -9.02
C LEU A 74 12.02 -22.60 -9.77
N SER A 75 12.39 -23.87 -9.94
CA SER A 75 13.65 -24.31 -10.56
C SER A 75 13.68 -24.21 -12.09
N ILE A 76 12.55 -23.90 -12.72
CA ILE A 76 12.46 -23.67 -14.17
C ILE A 76 12.87 -22.21 -14.42
N GLY A 77 14.10 -22.00 -14.89
CA GLY A 77 14.70 -20.67 -15.03
C GLY A 77 13.81 -19.64 -15.76
N ASN A 78 13.82 -18.39 -15.26
CA ASN A 78 13.00 -17.24 -15.71
C ASN A 78 11.51 -17.26 -15.28
N ASN A 79 11.14 -18.04 -14.26
CA ASN A 79 9.78 -18.07 -13.74
C ASN A 79 9.46 -17.05 -12.65
N THR A 80 10.35 -16.09 -12.37
CA THR A 80 10.08 -14.99 -11.42
C THR A 80 8.78 -14.23 -11.75
N ASP A 81 8.40 -14.13 -13.02
CA ASP A 81 7.10 -13.54 -13.43
C ASP A 81 5.91 -14.42 -12.99
N ARG A 82 6.04 -15.74 -13.07
CA ARG A 82 5.00 -16.68 -12.60
C ARG A 82 4.87 -16.65 -11.10
N VAL A 83 6.00 -16.53 -10.38
CA VAL A 83 6.02 -16.32 -8.92
C VAL A 83 5.34 -14.99 -8.57
N ALA A 84 5.64 -13.90 -9.29
CA ALA A 84 4.99 -12.61 -9.09
C ALA A 84 3.46 -12.70 -9.26
N ARG A 85 3.01 -13.39 -10.32
CA ARG A 85 1.58 -13.63 -10.59
C ARG A 85 0.90 -14.45 -9.52
N ALA A 86 1.50 -15.57 -9.12
CA ALA A 86 0.98 -16.43 -8.08
C ALA A 86 0.89 -15.69 -6.73
N ALA A 87 1.96 -14.98 -6.36
CA ALA A 87 1.99 -14.16 -5.15
C ALA A 87 0.92 -13.07 -5.17
N ALA A 88 0.80 -12.30 -6.26
CA ALA A 88 -0.20 -11.25 -6.37
C ALA A 88 -1.64 -11.79 -6.35
N GLN A 89 -1.86 -12.96 -6.94
CA GLN A 89 -3.17 -13.63 -6.91
C GLN A 89 -3.53 -14.09 -5.49
N ALA A 90 -2.61 -14.80 -4.81
CA ALA A 90 -2.81 -15.26 -3.45
C ALA A 90 -3.02 -14.10 -2.46
N LEU A 91 -2.38 -12.95 -2.72
CA LEU A 91 -2.50 -11.74 -1.89
C LEU A 91 -3.58 -10.78 -2.37
N SER A 92 -4.35 -11.08 -3.42
CA SER A 92 -5.31 -10.13 -4.01
C SER A 92 -6.32 -9.55 -3.02
N ASN A 93 -6.70 -10.33 -1.99
CA ASN A 93 -7.61 -9.92 -0.92
C ASN A 93 -6.91 -9.59 0.41
N PHE A 94 -5.58 -9.55 0.43
CA PHE A 94 -4.78 -9.32 1.64
C PHE A 94 -5.02 -7.95 2.26
N ALA A 95 -5.05 -6.91 1.42
CA ALA A 95 -5.25 -5.54 1.87
C ALA A 95 -5.89 -4.68 0.77
N LYS A 96 -6.67 -3.67 1.20
CA LYS A 96 -7.17 -2.60 0.33
C LYS A 96 -6.13 -1.49 0.21
N ASN A 97 -6.13 -0.77 -0.90
CA ASN A 97 -5.30 0.42 -1.05
C ASN A 97 -5.78 1.52 -0.08
N ALA A 98 -4.85 2.13 0.66
CA ALA A 98 -5.16 3.15 1.67
C ALA A 98 -5.60 4.51 1.08
N TYR A 99 -5.26 4.76 -0.19
CA TYR A 99 -5.62 5.94 -0.97
C TYR A 99 -6.89 5.69 -1.82
N ASP A 100 -7.11 4.45 -2.24
CA ASP A 100 -8.33 3.99 -2.92
C ASP A 100 -8.87 2.68 -2.30
N THR A 101 -9.88 2.82 -1.43
CA THR A 101 -10.48 1.68 -0.73
C THR A 101 -11.35 0.76 -1.60
N SER A 102 -11.57 1.13 -2.87
CA SER A 102 -12.29 0.29 -3.83
C SER A 102 -11.37 -0.72 -4.53
N SER A 103 -10.06 -0.48 -4.48
CA SER A 103 -9.04 -1.28 -5.14
C SER A 103 -8.22 -2.11 -4.13
N SER A 104 -7.69 -3.24 -4.60
CA SER A 104 -6.69 -3.99 -3.84
C SER A 104 -5.40 -3.16 -3.72
N ALA A 105 -4.69 -3.30 -2.60
CA ALA A 105 -3.35 -2.75 -2.49
C ALA A 105 -2.34 -3.55 -3.31
N ILE A 106 -2.68 -4.77 -3.76
CA ILE A 106 -1.73 -5.65 -4.46
C ILE A 106 -1.92 -5.51 -5.96
N THR A 107 -0.84 -5.19 -6.66
CA THR A 107 -0.84 -5.04 -8.12
C THR A 107 0.26 -5.84 -8.78
N LEU A 108 0.02 -6.22 -10.03
CA LEU A 108 1.06 -6.73 -10.91
C LEU A 108 1.69 -5.56 -11.66
N TRP A 109 2.97 -5.70 -12.01
CA TRP A 109 3.80 -4.71 -12.72
C TRP A 109 4.38 -3.60 -11.84
N HIS A 110 5.61 -3.23 -12.21
CA HIS A 110 6.58 -2.49 -11.40
C HIS A 110 6.54 -0.96 -11.58
N ASN A 111 5.37 -0.40 -11.91
CA ASN A 111 5.17 1.04 -12.18
C ASN A 111 4.10 1.60 -11.24
N ASN A 112 4.33 1.49 -9.93
CA ASN A 112 3.37 1.92 -8.90
C ASN A 112 3.27 3.45 -8.85
N ASP A 113 2.79 4.05 -9.93
CA ASP A 113 2.51 5.47 -10.05
C ASP A 113 1.28 5.86 -9.21
N VAL A 114 0.57 4.86 -8.68
CA VAL A 114 -0.56 5.01 -7.77
C VAL A 114 -0.09 4.89 -6.31
N PRO A 115 -0.32 5.92 -5.47
CA PRO A 115 0.00 5.86 -4.05
C PRO A 115 -0.77 4.73 -3.35
N GLY A 116 -0.07 3.98 -2.50
CA GLY A 116 -0.64 2.86 -1.73
C GLY A 116 -0.56 1.49 -2.41
N ASP A 117 -0.20 1.44 -3.69
CA ASP A 117 -0.04 0.18 -4.41
C ASP A 117 1.26 -0.53 -4.00
N ILE A 118 1.12 -1.84 -3.78
CA ILE A 118 2.17 -2.82 -3.52
C ILE A 118 2.29 -3.66 -4.80
N GLY A 119 3.10 -3.15 -5.71
CA GLY A 119 3.44 -3.78 -6.97
C GLY A 119 4.44 -4.91 -6.76
N ILE A 120 4.09 -6.09 -7.27
CA ILE A 120 4.94 -7.28 -7.29
C ILE A 120 5.28 -7.55 -8.75
N GLY A 121 6.57 -7.61 -9.07
CA GLY A 121 6.99 -7.77 -10.45
C GLY A 121 8.38 -8.34 -10.61
N LYS A 122 8.62 -8.96 -11.76
CA LYS A 122 9.94 -9.44 -12.17
C LYS A 122 10.82 -8.25 -12.58
N TRP A 123 12.05 -8.20 -12.09
CA TRP A 123 13.09 -7.29 -12.58
C TRP A 123 14.08 -8.00 -13.50
N THR A 124 14.65 -9.11 -13.03
CA THR A 124 15.52 -9.99 -13.81
C THR A 124 15.01 -11.43 -13.76
N LYS A 125 15.75 -12.38 -14.35
CA LYS A 125 15.36 -13.80 -14.36
C LYS A 125 15.27 -14.44 -12.97
N LYS A 126 15.83 -13.80 -11.95
CA LYS A 126 15.90 -14.28 -10.57
C LYS A 126 15.44 -13.25 -9.53
N GLU A 127 15.34 -11.97 -9.90
CA GLU A 127 14.97 -10.92 -8.95
C GLU A 127 13.49 -10.58 -9.06
N LEU A 128 12.77 -10.89 -7.98
CA LEU A 128 11.41 -10.41 -7.74
C LEU A 128 11.50 -9.11 -6.96
N HIS A 129 10.95 -8.04 -7.52
CA HIS A 129 10.88 -6.75 -6.86
C HIS A 129 9.48 -6.54 -6.30
N ILE A 130 9.44 -6.11 -5.04
CA ILE A 130 8.23 -5.64 -4.38
C ILE A 130 8.46 -4.17 -4.12
N ARG A 131 7.62 -3.31 -4.67
CA ARG A 131 7.72 -1.87 -4.53
C ARG A 131 6.43 -1.35 -3.93
N THR A 132 6.52 -0.29 -3.13
CA THR A 132 5.35 0.46 -2.67
C THR A 132 5.66 1.94 -2.67
N CYS A 133 4.79 2.72 -3.29
CA CYS A 133 4.80 4.17 -3.17
C CYS A 133 3.75 4.63 -2.15
N PHE A 134 4.02 5.69 -1.41
CA PHE A 134 3.13 6.18 -0.36
C PHE A 134 2.89 7.69 -0.40
N ASP A 135 3.15 8.36 -1.52
CA ASP A 135 2.72 9.76 -1.70
C ASP A 135 2.38 10.02 -3.17
N SER A 136 1.58 11.04 -3.43
CA SER A 136 1.22 11.57 -4.75
C SER A 136 2.40 11.99 -5.64
N THR A 137 3.59 12.14 -5.06
CA THR A 137 4.84 12.52 -5.74
C THR A 137 5.70 11.31 -6.14
N CYS A 138 5.10 10.11 -6.24
CA CYS A 138 5.75 8.89 -6.72
C CYS A 138 6.60 9.15 -7.99
N PRO A 139 7.94 8.99 -7.94
CA PRO A 139 8.73 9.07 -9.16
C PRO A 139 8.53 7.80 -9.99
N ALA A 140 8.47 7.97 -11.31
CA ALA A 140 8.52 6.87 -12.26
C ALA A 140 9.82 6.05 -12.04
N GLN A 141 9.65 4.73 -11.97
CA GLN A 141 10.60 3.60 -12.03
C GLN A 141 12.07 3.74 -11.57
N THR A 142 12.82 4.79 -11.88
CA THR A 142 14.30 4.79 -11.88
C THR A 142 15.00 5.48 -10.71
N GLN A 143 14.28 6.12 -9.79
CA GLN A 143 14.92 6.71 -8.60
C GLN A 143 14.92 5.72 -7.43
N ALA A 144 15.95 4.87 -7.38
CA ALA A 144 16.35 4.24 -6.13
C ALA A 144 16.71 5.35 -5.13
N ASN A 145 16.18 5.28 -3.90
CA ASN A 145 16.40 6.21 -2.79
C ASN A 145 15.52 7.48 -2.74
N SER A 146 14.32 7.45 -3.33
CA SER A 146 13.31 8.46 -2.98
C SER A 146 12.72 8.15 -1.58
N PRO A 147 12.57 9.15 -0.68
CA PRO A 147 12.00 8.94 0.65
C PRO A 147 10.52 8.55 0.62
N GLU A 148 9.92 8.45 -0.56
CA GLU A 148 8.50 8.17 -0.80
C GLU A 148 8.21 6.75 -1.29
N ILE A 149 9.27 5.95 -1.46
CA ILE A 149 9.20 4.58 -1.95
C ILE A 149 9.86 3.64 -0.95
N VAL A 150 9.28 2.45 -0.77
CA VAL A 150 9.98 1.28 -0.21
C VAL A 150 10.10 0.24 -1.32
N GLN A 151 11.28 -0.36 -1.44
CA GLN A 151 11.53 -1.44 -2.39
C GLN A 151 12.32 -2.55 -1.71
N ASP A 152 11.83 -3.78 -1.86
CA ASP A 152 12.48 -5.01 -1.41
C ASP A 152 12.72 -5.92 -2.61
N ILE A 153 13.83 -6.66 -2.56
CA ILE A 153 14.20 -7.64 -3.57
C ILE A 153 14.14 -9.03 -2.92
N ILE A 154 13.54 -9.98 -3.63
CA ILE A 154 13.53 -11.39 -3.28
C ILE A 154 14.19 -12.16 -4.43
N TYR A 155 15.20 -12.97 -4.11
CA TYR A 155 15.86 -13.83 -5.06
C TYR A 155 15.10 -15.15 -5.18
N VAL A 156 14.83 -15.54 -6.42
CA VAL A 156 14.12 -16.76 -6.82
C VAL A 156 15.14 -17.61 -7.57
N ASP A 157 15.64 -18.68 -6.92
CA ASP A 157 16.64 -19.61 -7.45
C ASP A 157 16.06 -20.95 -7.88
#